data_AF-A0A317T357-F1
#
_entry.id   AF-A0A317T357-F1
#
_cell.length_a   1.000
_cell.length_b   1.000
_cell.length_c   1.000
_cell.angle_alpha   90.00
_cell.angle_beta   90.00
_cell.angle_gamma   90.00
#
_symmetry.space_group_name_H-M   'P 1'
#
loop_
_entity.id
_entity.type
_entity.pdbx_description
1 polymer ?
#
loop_
_entity_poly.entity_id
_entity_poly.type
_entity_poly.pdbx_seq_one_letter_code
_entity_poly.pdbx_strand_id
1 'polypeptide(L)'
;MTKRNKVFVVASFLLAFFLYPIEREATAKTYYHVTLKAFLDPHDLSAVEWAWVTLVEIQKREAYPEQAALAERYGGELRGSVLAFVRAAAWRSEHRYTIDKRCKDRPAEMEISWDESWNDKVYAMGGLDNPNNPDELNFGFTTRPILLQNKRWFDPKSRSYVALGPVRMEGEPAEEIRGEFILRPVNYLDPLKHYSFCQKQWVEQYLSEFNHFHLHEEFYDGDNEIFNQTTGKKHIVYHILRTSSRVHPNWKQQQM
;
A
#
# COMPACT_ATOMS: atom_id res chain seq x y z
N MET A 1 11.63 28.68 -61.95
CA MET A 1 12.39 28.26 -60.74
C MET A 1 13.51 27.32 -61.14
N THR A 2 14.76 27.76 -60.97
CA THR A 2 15.96 26.98 -61.28
C THR A 2 16.09 25.75 -60.36
N LYS A 3 16.70 24.67 -60.86
CA LYS A 3 16.92 23.38 -60.14
C LYS A 3 17.47 23.58 -58.71
N ARG A 4 18.27 24.63 -58.52
CA ARG A 4 18.89 25.06 -57.26
C ARG A 4 17.87 25.51 -56.20
N ASN A 5 16.77 26.15 -56.60
CA ASN A 5 15.72 26.59 -55.66
C ASN A 5 14.87 25.42 -55.15
N LYS A 6 14.70 24.35 -55.93
CA LYS A 6 13.98 23.14 -55.49
C LYS A 6 14.76 22.36 -54.44
N VAL A 7 16.08 22.26 -54.59
CA VAL A 7 16.95 21.58 -53.63
C VAL A 7 17.00 22.34 -52.30
N PHE A 8 17.06 23.67 -52.34
CA PHE A 8 17.03 24.48 -51.13
C PHE A 8 15.74 24.31 -50.35
N VAL A 9 14.57 24.38 -51.02
CA VAL A 9 13.26 24.22 -50.36
C VAL A 9 13.08 22.83 -49.75
N VAL A 10 13.52 21.78 -50.44
CA VAL A 10 13.46 20.39 -49.91
C VAL A 10 14.41 20.22 -48.72
N ALA A 11 15.60 20.79 -48.77
CA ALA A 11 16.53 20.77 -47.65
C ALA A 11 15.99 21.55 -46.45
N SER A 12 15.31 22.69 -46.66
CA SER A 12 14.65 23.47 -45.60
C SER A 12 13.51 22.69 -44.93
N PHE A 13 12.70 21.97 -45.73
CA PHE A 13 11.60 21.16 -45.20
C PHE A 13 12.10 19.93 -44.42
N LEU A 14 13.16 19.26 -44.90
CA LEU A 14 13.78 18.16 -44.18
C LEU A 14 14.44 18.63 -42.88
N LEU A 15 15.10 19.79 -42.89
CA LEU A 15 15.69 20.37 -41.69
C LEU A 15 14.62 20.79 -40.67
N ALA A 16 13.49 21.34 -41.12
CA ALA A 16 12.35 21.66 -40.26
C ALA A 16 11.71 20.39 -39.65
N PHE A 17 11.68 19.28 -40.39
CA PHE A 17 11.18 17.99 -39.89
C PHE A 17 12.12 17.33 -38.86
N PHE A 18 13.43 17.61 -38.94
CA PHE A 18 14.42 17.16 -37.95
C PHE A 18 14.58 18.12 -36.77
N LEU A 19 14.26 19.41 -36.93
CA LEU A 19 14.37 20.44 -35.89
C LEU A 19 13.09 20.66 -35.09
N TYR A 20 11.94 20.15 -35.55
CA TYR A 20 10.79 19.98 -34.67
C TYR A 20 11.00 18.69 -33.88
N PRO A 21 11.38 18.75 -32.59
CA PRO A 21 11.18 17.60 -31.75
C PRO A 21 9.68 17.29 -31.84
N ILE A 22 9.34 16.07 -32.25
CA ILE A 22 8.08 15.50 -31.84
C ILE A 22 8.18 15.51 -30.32
N GLU A 23 7.62 16.56 -29.71
CA GLU A 23 7.37 16.61 -28.29
C GLU A 23 6.46 15.41 -28.04
N ARG A 24 7.08 14.25 -27.76
CA ARG A 24 6.44 13.30 -26.86
C ARG A 24 6.20 14.14 -25.63
N GLU A 25 4.96 14.58 -25.43
CA GLU A 25 4.48 14.99 -24.13
C GLU A 25 4.90 13.88 -23.19
N ALA A 26 6.02 14.08 -22.51
CA ALA A 26 6.41 13.26 -21.39
C ALA A 26 5.44 13.69 -20.31
N THR A 27 4.23 13.16 -20.37
CA THR A 27 3.22 13.30 -19.32
C THR A 27 3.91 12.89 -18.03
N ALA A 28 4.16 13.88 -17.17
CA ALA A 28 4.83 13.67 -15.91
C ALA A 28 4.00 12.65 -15.13
N LYS A 29 4.64 11.58 -14.65
CA LYS A 29 3.95 10.55 -13.88
C LYS A 29 3.46 11.15 -12.56
N THR A 30 2.19 10.95 -12.26
CA THR A 30 1.61 11.28 -10.95
C THR A 30 1.81 10.10 -10.00
N TYR A 31 2.37 10.37 -8.82
CA TYR A 31 2.55 9.43 -7.74
C TYR A 31 1.69 9.81 -6.55
N TYR A 32 1.19 8.78 -5.85
CA TYR A 32 0.40 8.90 -4.64
C TYR A 32 1.18 8.25 -3.51
N HIS A 33 1.48 9.03 -2.48
CA HIS A 33 2.21 8.62 -1.29
C HIS A 33 1.25 8.56 -0.12
N VAL A 34 0.92 7.36 0.35
CA VAL A 34 0.03 7.15 1.49
C VAL A 34 0.87 6.81 2.70
N THR A 35 0.76 7.60 3.75
CA THR A 35 1.30 7.33 5.09
C THR A 35 0.13 7.06 6.02
N LEU A 36 0.18 5.97 6.78
CA LEU A 36 -0.83 5.64 7.78
C LEU A 36 -0.17 5.42 9.14
N LYS A 37 -0.88 5.82 10.19
CA LYS A 37 -0.54 5.57 11.60
C LYS A 37 -1.77 5.01 12.29
N ALA A 38 -1.69 3.77 12.77
CA ALA A 38 -2.72 3.16 13.60
C ALA A 38 -2.31 3.23 15.08
N PHE A 39 -3.24 3.62 15.95
CA PHE A 39 -3.07 3.49 17.40
C PHE A 39 -3.62 2.13 17.83
N LEU A 40 -2.77 1.30 18.43
CA LEU A 40 -3.06 -0.09 18.80
C LEU A 40 -3.74 -0.20 20.16
N ASP A 41 -3.45 0.74 21.06
CA ASP A 41 -4.00 0.79 22.41
C ASP A 41 -4.50 2.22 22.70
N PRO A 42 -5.78 2.42 23.06
CA PRO A 42 -6.28 3.74 23.42
C PRO A 42 -5.68 4.30 24.71
N HIS A 43 -5.08 3.46 25.56
CA HIS A 43 -4.45 3.89 26.81
C HIS A 43 -2.93 4.05 26.69
N ASP A 44 -2.34 3.59 25.58
CA ASP A 44 -0.91 3.69 25.31
C ASP A 44 -0.65 4.24 23.90
N LEU A 45 -0.36 5.54 23.82
CA LEU A 45 -0.09 6.23 22.56
C LEU A 45 1.24 5.87 21.91
N SER A 46 2.10 5.11 22.61
CA SER A 46 3.34 4.56 22.05
C SER A 46 3.09 3.26 21.27
N ALA A 47 2.03 2.53 21.60
CA ALA A 47 1.58 1.34 20.88
C ALA A 47 0.94 1.73 19.54
N VAL A 48 1.75 1.76 18.49
CA VAL A 48 1.35 2.18 17.15
C VAL A 48 1.86 1.26 16.03
N GLU A 49 1.16 1.28 14.90
CA GLU A 49 1.66 0.78 13.61
C GLU A 49 1.79 1.93 12.61
N TRP A 50 2.75 1.80 11.71
CA TRP A 50 2.95 2.68 10.58
C TRP A 50 2.95 1.89 9.27
N ALA A 51 2.39 2.48 8.22
CA ALA A 51 2.51 1.97 6.86
C ALA A 51 2.79 3.10 5.88
N TRP A 52 3.66 2.83 4.91
CA TRP A 52 4.01 3.73 3.82
C TRP A 52 3.78 3.02 2.50
N VAL A 53 3.02 3.64 1.60
CA VAL A 53 2.70 3.08 0.29
C VAL A 53 2.97 4.13 -0.78
N THR A 54 3.59 3.72 -1.88
CA THR A 54 3.70 4.53 -3.09
C THR A 54 2.99 3.83 -4.23
N LEU A 55 2.10 4.56 -4.87
CA LEU A 55 1.40 4.16 -6.07
C LEU A 55 1.71 5.15 -7.20
N VAL A 56 1.50 4.73 -8.44
CA VAL A 56 1.67 5.57 -9.62
C VAL A 56 0.42 5.48 -10.49
N GLU A 57 -0.03 6.62 -10.99
CA GLU A 57 -1.15 6.70 -11.90
C GLU A 57 -0.80 6.06 -13.25
N ILE A 58 -1.67 5.18 -13.72
CA ILE A 58 -1.61 4.58 -15.06
C ILE A 58 -3.00 4.65 -15.67
N GLN A 59 -3.08 5.18 -16.90
CA GLN A 59 -4.32 5.21 -17.67
C GLN A 59 -4.91 3.81 -17.82
N LYS A 60 -6.23 3.64 -17.65
CA LYS A 60 -6.88 2.32 -17.72
C LYS A 60 -6.65 1.63 -19.06
N ARG A 61 -6.55 2.39 -20.15
CA ARG A 61 -6.18 1.87 -21.48
C ARG A 61 -4.82 1.16 -21.48
N GLU A 62 -3.85 1.67 -20.74
CA GLU A 62 -2.52 1.06 -20.63
C GLU A 62 -2.49 -0.11 -19.64
N ALA A 63 -3.31 -0.05 -18.58
CA ALA A 63 -3.42 -1.10 -17.58
C ALA A 63 -4.19 -2.33 -18.08
N TYR A 64 -5.18 -2.12 -18.95
CA TYR A 64 -6.14 -3.11 -19.45
C TYR A 64 -6.28 -3.02 -20.97
N PRO A 65 -5.22 -3.32 -21.73
CA PRO A 65 -5.19 -3.10 -23.19
C PRO A 65 -6.24 -3.94 -23.93
N GLU A 66 -6.51 -5.16 -23.49
CA GLU A 66 -7.51 -6.05 -24.11
C GLU A 66 -8.93 -5.51 -23.91
N GLN A 67 -9.25 -5.04 -22.70
CA GLN A 67 -10.53 -4.44 -22.36
C GLN A 67 -10.73 -3.12 -23.09
N ALA A 68 -9.67 -2.32 -23.25
CA ALA A 68 -9.74 -1.09 -24.03
C ALA A 68 -10.00 -1.37 -25.51
N ALA A 69 -9.29 -2.34 -26.11
CA ALA A 69 -9.54 -2.76 -27.48
C ALA A 69 -10.96 -3.31 -27.68
N LEU A 70 -11.50 -4.02 -26.68
CA LEU A 70 -12.89 -4.48 -26.69
C LEU A 70 -13.87 -3.30 -26.67
N ALA A 71 -13.67 -2.33 -25.78
CA ALA A 71 -14.51 -1.14 -25.69
C ALA A 71 -14.54 -0.36 -27.02
N GLU A 72 -13.37 -0.16 -27.64
CA GLU A 72 -13.23 0.52 -28.93
C GLU A 72 -14.01 -0.19 -30.05
N ARG A 73 -14.00 -1.53 -30.08
CA ARG A 73 -14.76 -2.32 -31.07
C ARG A 73 -16.27 -2.12 -30.97
N TYR A 74 -16.78 -1.79 -29.78
CA TYR A 74 -18.19 -1.49 -29.54
C TYR A 74 -18.50 0.02 -29.54
N GLY A 75 -17.57 0.86 -30.00
CA GLY A 75 -17.74 2.31 -30.09
C GLY A 75 -17.60 3.06 -28.76
N GLY A 76 -17.04 2.41 -27.73
CA GLY A 76 -16.76 3.00 -26.43
C GLY A 76 -15.27 3.27 -26.19
N GLU A 77 -14.96 3.77 -25.00
CA GLU A 77 -13.58 4.02 -24.53
C GLU A 77 -13.45 3.62 -23.06
N LEU A 78 -12.31 3.02 -22.70
CA LEU A 78 -11.97 2.72 -21.31
C LEU A 78 -11.35 3.95 -20.63
N ARG A 79 -12.20 4.82 -20.08
CA ARG A 79 -11.84 6.10 -19.45
C ARG A 79 -11.31 5.95 -18.03
N GLY A 80 -10.44 6.87 -17.63
CA GLY A 80 -9.92 7.02 -16.26
C GLY A 80 -8.60 6.29 -16.03
N SER A 81 -8.16 6.30 -14.78
CA SER A 81 -6.85 5.80 -14.37
C SER A 81 -6.97 4.75 -13.26
N VAL A 82 -5.91 3.98 -13.06
CA VAL A 82 -5.71 3.12 -11.90
C VAL A 82 -4.39 3.45 -11.23
N LEU A 83 -4.29 3.12 -9.94
CA LEU A 83 -3.06 3.31 -9.20
C LEU A 83 -2.28 2.00 -9.13
N ALA A 84 -1.18 1.94 -9.86
CA ALA A 84 -0.29 0.81 -9.87
C ALA A 84 0.69 0.86 -8.69
N PHE A 85 0.92 -0.28 -8.07
CA PHE A 85 1.81 -0.45 -6.93
C PHE A 85 3.28 -0.23 -7.32
N VAL A 86 3.97 0.65 -6.57
CA VAL A 86 5.41 0.91 -6.71
C VAL A 86 6.19 0.21 -5.61
N ARG A 87 5.84 0.48 -4.35
CA ARG A 87 6.46 -0.08 -3.15
C ARG A 87 5.57 0.16 -1.93
N ALA A 88 5.73 -0.67 -0.90
CA ALA A 88 5.16 -0.42 0.40
C ALA A 88 6.03 -1.02 1.52
N ALA A 89 5.85 -0.51 2.72
CA ALA A 89 6.48 -1.00 3.94
C ALA A 89 5.58 -0.74 5.14
N ALA A 90 5.75 -1.53 6.19
CA ALA A 90 5.09 -1.34 7.46
C ALA A 90 6.07 -1.57 8.62
N TRP A 91 5.79 -0.93 9.73
CA TRP A 91 6.48 -1.07 11.00
C TRP A 91 5.44 -1.07 12.13
N ARG A 92 5.64 -1.89 13.16
CA ARG A 92 4.86 -1.85 14.40
C ARG A 92 5.82 -1.68 15.58
N SER A 93 5.37 -0.96 16.58
CA SER A 93 6.02 -0.87 17.90
C SER A 93 5.96 -2.21 18.63
N GLU A 94 6.92 -2.43 19.53
CA GLU A 94 6.74 -3.41 20.60
C GLU A 94 5.60 -2.98 21.52
N HIS A 95 4.86 -3.94 22.06
CA HIS A 95 3.84 -3.65 23.08
C HIS A 95 3.67 -4.81 24.03
N ARG A 96 3.28 -4.50 25.25
CA ARG A 96 2.90 -5.47 26.27
C ARG A 96 1.82 -4.90 27.16
N TYR A 97 0.76 -5.67 27.37
CA TYR A 97 -0.34 -5.28 28.24
C TYR A 97 -0.99 -6.50 28.88
N THR A 98 -1.76 -6.26 29.95
CA THR A 98 -2.50 -7.30 30.65
C THR A 98 -4.01 -7.08 30.51
N ILE A 99 -4.74 -8.19 30.48
CA ILE A 99 -6.20 -8.20 30.52
C ILE A 99 -6.65 -9.00 31.73
N ASP A 100 -7.49 -8.39 32.57
CA ASP A 100 -8.15 -9.09 33.68
C ASP A 100 -9.06 -10.21 33.17
N LYS A 101 -8.80 -11.43 33.63
CA LYS A 101 -9.60 -12.62 33.30
C LYS A 101 -9.77 -13.49 34.55
N ARG A 102 -10.48 -14.59 34.41
CA ARG A 102 -10.60 -15.61 35.46
C ARG A 102 -9.95 -16.90 35.03
N CYS A 103 -9.13 -17.49 35.89
CA CYS A 103 -8.69 -18.88 35.75
C CYS A 103 -9.19 -19.72 36.91
N LYS A 104 -9.95 -20.78 36.61
CA LYS A 104 -10.53 -21.70 37.62
C LYS A 104 -11.20 -20.93 38.77
N ASP A 105 -12.05 -19.97 38.39
CA ASP A 105 -12.82 -19.07 39.29
C ASP A 105 -12.01 -18.09 40.15
N ARG A 106 -10.69 -17.97 39.93
CA ARG A 106 -9.84 -16.95 40.56
C ARG A 106 -9.52 -15.81 39.58
N PRO A 107 -9.49 -14.55 40.04
CA PRO A 107 -8.93 -13.45 39.25
C PRO A 107 -7.51 -13.80 38.81
N ALA A 108 -7.20 -13.57 37.54
CA ALA A 108 -5.90 -13.80 36.95
C ALA A 108 -5.70 -12.87 35.75
N GLU A 109 -4.47 -12.44 35.52
CA GLU A 109 -4.13 -11.60 34.38
C GLU A 109 -3.67 -12.45 33.19
N MET A 110 -4.14 -12.11 32.00
CA MET A 110 -3.60 -12.59 30.73
C MET A 110 -2.63 -11.54 30.22
N GLU A 111 -1.35 -11.89 30.11
CA GLU A 111 -0.36 -11.05 29.44
C GLU A 111 -0.41 -11.30 27.93
N ILE A 112 -0.39 -10.21 27.17
CA ILE A 112 -0.35 -10.21 25.71
C ILE A 112 0.80 -9.30 25.28
N SER A 113 1.65 -9.79 24.39
CA SER A 113 2.80 -9.03 23.89
C SER A 113 3.13 -9.33 22.43
N TRP A 114 3.88 -8.44 21.81
CA TRP A 114 4.54 -8.65 20.52
C TRP A 114 5.77 -7.76 20.45
N ASP A 115 6.76 -8.21 19.69
CA ASP A 115 7.98 -7.45 19.50
C ASP A 115 7.84 -6.45 18.37
N GLU A 116 8.68 -5.41 18.41
CA GLU A 116 8.84 -4.48 17.33
C GLU A 116 9.19 -5.24 16.04
N SER A 117 8.50 -4.93 14.95
CA SER A 117 8.84 -5.54 13.68
C SER A 117 8.51 -4.65 12.49
N TRP A 118 9.28 -4.83 11.41
CA TRP A 118 9.09 -4.13 10.16
C TRP A 118 9.20 -5.09 8.99
N ASN A 119 8.58 -4.75 7.86
CA ASN A 119 8.77 -5.48 6.62
C ASN A 119 8.36 -4.67 5.39
N ASP A 120 8.83 -5.09 4.21
CA ASP A 120 8.42 -4.58 2.90
C ASP A 120 7.34 -5.48 2.24
N LYS A 121 6.94 -6.58 2.89
CA LYS A 121 5.86 -7.48 2.42
C LYS A 121 4.47 -6.92 2.75
N VAL A 122 4.22 -5.74 2.18
CA VAL A 122 2.96 -5.00 2.29
C VAL A 122 2.33 -4.89 0.91
N TYR A 123 1.06 -5.24 0.82
CA TYR A 123 0.33 -5.30 -0.44
C TYR A 123 -0.88 -4.37 -0.36
N ALA A 124 -0.93 -3.43 -1.29
CA ALA A 124 -1.97 -2.42 -1.37
C ALA A 124 -2.38 -2.20 -2.82
N MET A 125 -3.60 -1.71 -2.99
CA MET A 125 -4.16 -1.30 -4.26
C MET A 125 -4.83 0.06 -4.12
N GLY A 126 -4.92 0.79 -5.22
CA GLY A 126 -5.75 1.97 -5.30
C GLY A 126 -6.34 2.16 -6.70
N GLY A 127 -7.33 3.03 -6.80
CA GLY A 127 -8.03 3.32 -8.03
C GLY A 127 -8.52 4.75 -8.05
N LEU A 128 -8.56 5.33 -9.25
CA LEU A 128 -9.28 6.57 -9.54
C LEU A 128 -10.53 6.14 -10.33
N ASP A 129 -11.46 5.50 -9.62
CA ASP A 129 -12.48 4.67 -10.25
C ASP A 129 -13.57 5.48 -10.93
N ASN A 130 -13.81 6.71 -10.47
CA ASN A 130 -14.74 7.64 -11.10
C ASN A 130 -14.06 8.35 -12.30
N PRO A 131 -14.40 7.97 -13.55
CA PRO A 131 -13.77 8.58 -14.73
C PRO A 131 -14.20 10.04 -14.95
N ASN A 132 -15.16 10.53 -14.19
CA ASN A 132 -15.62 11.92 -14.23
C ASN A 132 -15.05 12.75 -13.06
N ASN A 133 -14.38 12.11 -12.09
CA ASN A 133 -13.73 12.77 -10.98
C ASN A 133 -12.33 12.16 -10.75
N PRO A 134 -11.27 12.73 -11.35
CA PRO A 134 -9.91 12.23 -11.20
C PRO A 134 -9.33 12.47 -9.79
N ASP A 135 -10.01 13.27 -8.97
CA ASP A 135 -9.62 13.57 -7.59
C ASP A 135 -10.23 12.58 -6.59
N GLU A 136 -11.15 11.71 -7.03
CA GLU A 136 -11.73 10.65 -6.21
C GLU A 136 -10.80 9.43 -6.15
N LEU A 137 -10.33 9.14 -4.95
CA LEU A 137 -9.35 8.10 -4.64
C LEU A 137 -9.98 6.97 -3.83
N ASN A 138 -9.84 5.75 -4.33
CA ASN A 138 -10.01 4.54 -3.54
C ASN A 138 -8.63 3.96 -3.19
N PHE A 139 -8.44 3.57 -1.93
CA PHE A 139 -7.21 2.92 -1.47
C PHE A 139 -7.53 1.82 -0.46
N GLY A 140 -6.76 0.74 -0.48
CA GLY A 140 -6.78 -0.21 0.61
C GLY A 140 -5.75 -1.32 0.48
N PHE A 141 -5.60 -2.05 1.57
CA PHE A 141 -4.70 -3.21 1.65
C PHE A 141 -5.38 -4.45 1.07
N THR A 142 -4.62 -5.31 0.39
CA THR A 142 -5.21 -6.45 -0.32
C THR A 142 -4.26 -7.63 -0.49
N THR A 143 -4.81 -8.84 -0.59
CA THR A 143 -4.09 -10.04 -1.07
C THR A 143 -4.57 -10.48 -2.45
N ARG A 144 -5.37 -9.65 -3.14
CA ARG A 144 -5.78 -9.86 -4.53
C ARG A 144 -4.64 -9.49 -5.49
N PRO A 145 -4.72 -9.89 -6.77
CA PRO A 145 -3.77 -9.45 -7.77
C PRO A 145 -3.65 -7.93 -7.82
N ILE A 146 -2.41 -7.43 -7.86
CA ILE A 146 -2.08 -6.01 -7.90
C ILE A 146 -1.38 -5.66 -9.22
N LEU A 147 -1.74 -4.53 -9.81
CA LEU A 147 -1.02 -3.98 -10.95
C LEU A 147 0.27 -3.32 -10.45
N LEU A 148 1.41 -3.69 -11.01
CA LEU A 148 2.70 -3.07 -10.70
C LEU A 148 3.00 -1.91 -11.65
N GLN A 149 3.89 -1.00 -11.22
CA GLN A 149 4.37 0.13 -12.05
C GLN A 149 4.87 -0.28 -13.45
N ASN A 150 5.39 -1.50 -13.60
CA ASN A 150 5.86 -2.03 -14.88
C ASN A 150 4.73 -2.63 -15.74
N LYS A 151 3.46 -2.37 -15.39
CA LYS A 151 2.25 -2.84 -16.08
C LYS A 151 2.04 -4.35 -16.02
N ARG A 152 2.74 -5.05 -15.14
CA ARG A 152 2.51 -6.49 -14.88
C ARG A 152 1.61 -6.68 -13.69
N TRP A 153 0.77 -7.70 -13.76
CA TRP A 153 -0.01 -8.16 -12.63
C TRP A 153 0.83 -9.09 -11.75
N PHE A 154 0.77 -8.87 -10.46
CA PHE A 154 1.40 -9.70 -9.45
C PHE A 154 0.33 -10.23 -8.51
N ASP A 155 0.26 -11.55 -8.34
CA ASP A 155 -0.58 -12.17 -7.32
C ASP A 155 0.25 -12.36 -6.04
N PRO A 156 -0.08 -11.67 -4.92
CA PRO A 156 0.57 -11.89 -3.64
C PRO A 156 0.61 -13.36 -3.21
N LYS A 157 -0.43 -14.14 -3.55
CA LYS A 157 -0.54 -15.56 -3.19
C LYS A 157 0.41 -16.46 -3.97
N SER A 158 1.01 -15.97 -5.07
CA SER A 158 2.03 -16.71 -5.81
C SER A 158 3.36 -16.85 -5.05
N ARG A 159 3.56 -16.08 -3.96
CA ARG A 159 4.74 -16.18 -3.11
C ARG A 159 4.47 -17.05 -1.90
N SER A 160 5.42 -17.92 -1.56
CA SER A 160 5.42 -18.63 -0.28
C SER A 160 5.49 -17.63 0.87
N TYR A 161 4.52 -17.71 1.77
CA TYR A 161 4.59 -17.06 3.07
C TYR A 161 5.28 -18.00 4.05
N VAL A 162 6.49 -17.62 4.48
CA VAL A 162 7.24 -18.35 5.50
C VAL A 162 7.15 -17.51 6.77
N ALA A 163 6.54 -18.08 7.81
CA ALA A 163 6.54 -17.53 9.16
C ALA A 163 7.52 -18.34 10.01
N LEU A 164 8.38 -17.64 10.75
CA LEU A 164 9.16 -18.27 11.80
C LEU A 164 8.25 -18.44 13.02
N GLY A 165 8.17 -19.67 13.52
CA GLY A 165 7.47 -19.97 14.77
C GLY A 165 8.31 -19.56 15.99
N PRO A 166 7.78 -19.76 17.20
CA PRO A 166 8.47 -19.40 18.43
C PRO A 166 9.73 -20.25 18.60
N VAL A 167 10.82 -19.60 18.99
CA VAL A 167 12.11 -20.26 19.25
C VAL A 167 12.03 -20.92 20.62
N ARG A 168 12.36 -22.22 20.70
CA ARG A 168 12.40 -22.94 21.98
C ARG A 168 13.76 -22.74 22.65
N MET A 169 13.77 -22.12 23.82
CA MET A 169 14.94 -22.00 24.68
C MET A 169 14.90 -23.05 25.79
N GLU A 170 16.07 -23.58 26.14
CA GLU A 170 16.20 -24.57 27.22
C GLU A 170 15.87 -23.92 28.57
N GLY A 171 14.92 -24.49 29.32
CA GLY A 171 14.46 -23.96 30.61
C GLY A 171 13.23 -23.05 30.55
N GLU A 172 12.78 -22.66 29.35
CA GLU A 172 11.55 -21.87 29.16
C GLU A 172 10.35 -22.77 28.83
N PRO A 173 9.13 -22.42 29.27
CA PRO A 173 7.95 -23.18 28.87
C PRO A 173 7.73 -23.06 27.37
N ALA A 174 7.47 -24.19 26.70
CA ALA A 174 7.28 -24.19 25.26
C ALA A 174 5.98 -23.47 24.88
N GLU A 175 6.06 -22.55 23.92
CA GLU A 175 4.89 -21.88 23.36
C GLU A 175 4.19 -22.78 22.33
N GLU A 176 2.88 -22.97 22.52
CA GLU A 176 2.02 -23.62 21.54
C GLU A 176 1.73 -22.67 20.38
N ILE A 177 1.77 -23.15 19.14
CA ILE A 177 1.28 -22.37 17.99
C ILE A 177 -0.23 -22.59 17.87
N ARG A 178 -1.01 -21.51 17.91
CA ARG A 178 -2.46 -21.55 17.70
C ARG A 178 -2.89 -20.79 16.45
N GLY A 179 -3.91 -21.33 15.79
CA GLY A 179 -4.46 -20.78 14.56
C GLY A 179 -3.61 -21.03 13.32
N GLU A 180 -3.97 -20.38 12.22
CA GLU A 180 -3.29 -20.51 10.94
C GLU A 180 -2.43 -19.29 10.66
N PHE A 181 -1.22 -19.53 10.16
CA PHE A 181 -0.31 -18.50 9.67
C PHE A 181 -0.49 -18.37 8.17
N ILE A 182 -1.27 -17.36 7.77
CA ILE A 182 -1.63 -17.15 6.36
C ILE A 182 -1.04 -15.85 5.82
N LEU A 183 -0.91 -15.76 4.50
CA LEU A 183 -0.56 -14.50 3.85
C LEU A 183 -1.63 -13.44 4.17
N ARG A 184 -1.20 -12.32 4.74
CA ARG A 184 -2.03 -11.14 5.01
C ARG A 184 -1.66 -10.00 4.06
N PRO A 185 -2.46 -8.92 4.00
CA PRO A 185 -2.02 -7.71 3.30
C PRO A 185 -0.77 -7.06 3.89
N VAL A 186 -0.62 -7.07 5.23
CA VAL A 186 0.58 -6.60 5.94
C VAL A 186 1.23 -7.79 6.64
N ASN A 187 2.49 -8.09 6.33
CA ASN A 187 3.20 -9.25 6.89
C ASN A 187 4.52 -8.82 7.51
N TYR A 188 4.62 -8.85 8.84
CA TYR A 188 5.84 -8.51 9.58
C TYR A 188 6.93 -9.58 9.46
N LEU A 189 8.18 -9.22 9.78
CA LEU A 189 9.30 -10.16 9.83
C LEU A 189 9.15 -11.11 11.02
N ASP A 190 8.78 -10.55 12.17
CA ASP A 190 8.25 -11.29 13.31
C ASP A 190 6.72 -11.22 13.25
N PRO A 191 6.04 -12.32 12.87
CA PRO A 191 4.60 -12.35 12.79
C PRO A 191 3.94 -12.75 14.12
N LEU A 192 4.70 -12.92 15.21
CA LEU A 192 4.17 -13.50 16.43
C LEU A 192 3.46 -12.47 17.30
N LYS A 193 2.42 -12.95 17.98
CA LYS A 193 1.74 -12.31 19.09
C LYS A 193 1.67 -13.34 20.22
N HIS A 194 2.29 -13.03 21.33
CA HIS A 194 2.48 -13.92 22.46
C HIS A 194 1.37 -13.74 23.48
N TYR A 195 1.00 -14.85 24.10
CA TYR A 195 0.00 -14.91 25.16
C TYR A 195 0.53 -15.74 26.31
N SER A 196 0.42 -15.22 27.52
CA SER A 196 0.68 -15.96 28.75
C SER A 196 -0.54 -15.88 29.66
N PHE A 197 -1.16 -17.03 29.93
CA PHE A 197 -2.34 -17.08 30.79
C PHE A 197 -2.49 -18.43 31.49
N CYS A 198 -2.64 -18.38 32.80
CA CYS A 198 -2.89 -19.55 33.65
C CYS A 198 -1.95 -20.73 33.38
N GLN A 199 -0.63 -20.46 33.46
CA GLN A 199 0.45 -21.42 33.24
C GLN A 199 0.50 -22.01 31.81
N LYS A 200 -0.21 -21.39 30.86
CA LYS A 200 -0.14 -21.74 29.43
C LYS A 200 0.45 -20.58 28.67
N GLN A 201 1.30 -20.90 27.70
CA GLN A 201 1.86 -19.94 26.76
C GLN A 201 1.55 -20.40 25.34
N TRP A 202 1.13 -19.46 24.49
CA TRP A 202 0.90 -19.72 23.08
C TRP A 202 1.15 -18.48 22.25
N VAL A 203 1.37 -18.71 20.95
CA VAL A 203 1.50 -17.66 19.95
C VAL A 203 0.41 -17.77 18.90
N GLU A 204 -0.01 -16.62 18.40
CA GLU A 204 -0.88 -16.50 17.22
C GLU A 204 -0.21 -15.58 16.20
N GLN A 205 -0.69 -15.63 14.95
CA GLN A 205 -0.29 -14.64 13.96
C GLN A 205 -0.82 -13.26 14.35
N TYR A 206 0.07 -12.29 14.48
CA TYR A 206 -0.29 -10.91 14.71
C TYR A 206 -1.13 -10.37 13.55
N LEU A 207 -2.22 -9.68 13.90
CA LEU A 207 -3.16 -9.10 12.95
C LEU A 207 -2.99 -7.59 12.92
N SER A 208 -2.35 -7.07 11.86
CA SER A 208 -2.24 -5.63 11.64
C SER A 208 -3.62 -4.96 11.57
N GLU A 209 -3.68 -3.75 12.11
CA GLU A 209 -4.86 -2.89 12.05
C GLU A 209 -5.23 -2.50 10.61
N PHE A 210 -4.23 -2.49 9.73
CA PHE A 210 -4.37 -2.17 8.31
C PHE A 210 -4.99 -3.29 7.46
N ASN A 211 -5.10 -4.52 7.96
CA ASN A 211 -5.55 -5.68 7.16
C ASN A 211 -6.94 -5.53 6.51
N HIS A 212 -7.79 -4.68 7.09
CA HIS A 212 -9.14 -4.38 6.59
C HIS A 212 -9.33 -2.90 6.27
N PHE A 213 -8.22 -2.15 6.19
CA PHE A 213 -8.29 -0.73 5.94
C PHE A 213 -8.57 -0.46 4.46
N HIS A 214 -9.67 0.25 4.23
CA HIS A 214 -10.08 0.80 2.96
C HIS A 214 -10.55 2.22 3.19
N LEU A 215 -10.15 3.14 2.33
CA LEU A 215 -10.65 4.51 2.31
C LEU A 215 -11.17 4.87 0.93
N HIS A 216 -12.04 5.87 0.96
CA HIS A 216 -12.58 6.56 -0.19
C HIS A 216 -12.52 8.05 0.16
N GLU A 217 -11.66 8.79 -0.53
CA GLU A 217 -11.41 10.20 -0.26
C GLU A 217 -11.38 10.99 -1.57
N GLU A 218 -11.50 12.30 -1.49
CA GLU A 218 -11.50 13.21 -2.64
C GLU A 218 -10.55 14.36 -2.35
N PHE A 219 -9.66 14.69 -3.31
CA PHE A 219 -8.85 15.90 -3.20
C PHE A 219 -9.73 17.13 -3.48
N TYR A 220 -9.57 18.18 -2.68
CA TYR A 220 -10.18 19.47 -3.03
C TYR A 220 -9.52 20.08 -4.27
N ASP A 221 -10.26 20.94 -4.98
CA ASP A 221 -9.79 21.60 -6.20
C ASP A 221 -8.46 22.33 -5.97
N GLY A 222 -7.42 21.89 -6.67
CA GLY A 222 -6.07 22.47 -6.59
C GLY A 222 -5.19 21.94 -5.45
N ASP A 223 -5.75 21.11 -4.56
CA ASP A 223 -4.98 20.47 -3.49
C ASP A 223 -4.22 19.24 -4.01
N ASN A 224 -3.13 18.92 -3.32
CA ASN A 224 -2.33 17.73 -3.58
C ASN A 224 -2.15 16.89 -2.31
N GLU A 225 -2.87 17.23 -1.24
CA GLU A 225 -2.70 16.65 0.07
C GLU A 225 -4.07 16.34 0.68
N ILE A 226 -4.17 15.17 1.32
CA ILE A 226 -5.29 14.79 2.17
C ILE A 226 -4.68 14.39 3.51
N PHE A 227 -5.09 15.05 4.58
CA PHE A 227 -4.72 14.69 5.95
C PHE A 227 -5.99 14.50 6.77
N ASN A 228 -6.26 13.26 7.19
CA ASN A 228 -7.53 12.91 7.82
C ASN A 228 -7.38 11.66 8.72
N GLN A 229 -8.46 11.24 9.36
CA GLN A 229 -8.48 10.12 10.29
C GLN A 229 -9.78 9.32 10.21
N THR A 230 -9.72 8.03 10.54
CA THR A 230 -10.91 7.19 10.62
C THR A 230 -11.75 7.54 11.84
N THR A 231 -13.07 7.50 11.66
CA THR A 231 -14.04 7.57 12.76
C THR A 231 -14.50 6.16 13.13
N GLY A 232 -14.46 5.80 14.41
CA GLY A 232 -14.91 4.49 14.89
C GLY A 232 -13.92 3.78 15.82
N LYS A 233 -14.01 2.44 15.87
CA LYS A 233 -13.24 1.61 16.83
C LYS A 233 -11.74 1.58 16.57
N LYS A 234 -11.32 1.72 15.31
CA LYS A 234 -9.91 1.74 14.91
C LYS A 234 -9.54 3.19 14.63
N HIS A 235 -8.56 3.70 15.37
CA HIS A 235 -8.09 5.07 15.19
C HIS A 235 -6.86 5.06 14.31
N ILE A 236 -7.06 5.40 13.04
CA ILE A 236 -6.02 5.46 12.01
C ILE A 236 -5.99 6.88 11.47
N VAL A 237 -4.86 7.54 11.66
CA VAL A 237 -4.54 8.81 10.98
C VAL A 237 -3.85 8.46 9.67
N TYR A 238 -4.14 9.21 8.61
CA TYR A 238 -3.51 9.00 7.32
C TYR A 238 -3.25 10.33 6.60
N HIS A 239 -2.18 10.32 5.82
CA HIS A 239 -1.74 11.43 4.99
C HIS A 239 -1.48 10.89 3.57
N ILE A 240 -2.16 11.47 2.58
CA ILE A 240 -2.00 11.15 1.17
C ILE A 240 -1.44 12.36 0.44
N LEU A 241 -0.31 12.19 -0.23
CA LEU A 241 0.31 13.25 -1.02
C LEU A 241 0.40 12.84 -2.50
N ARG A 242 -0.10 13.70 -3.37
CA ARG A 242 0.00 13.60 -4.83
C ARG A 242 1.21 14.41 -5.31
N THR A 243 2.16 13.77 -5.99
CA THR A 243 3.37 14.45 -6.49
C THR A 243 3.83 13.93 -7.85
N SER A 244 4.76 14.64 -8.51
CA SER A 244 5.47 14.15 -9.69
C SER A 244 6.72 13.31 -9.35
N SER A 245 7.05 13.19 -8.07
CA SER A 245 8.23 12.47 -7.58
C SER A 245 7.89 11.01 -7.30
N ARG A 246 8.76 10.10 -7.74
CA ARG A 246 8.66 8.69 -7.33
C ARG A 246 9.06 8.48 -5.86
N VAL A 247 9.81 9.41 -5.27
CA VAL A 247 10.36 9.30 -3.92
C VAL A 247 9.30 9.75 -2.91
N HIS A 248 8.87 8.83 -2.08
CA HIS A 248 7.96 9.12 -0.97
C HIS A 248 8.66 10.03 0.05
N PRO A 249 8.12 11.21 0.38
CA PRO A 249 8.80 12.23 1.18
C PRO A 249 9.14 11.74 2.58
N ASN A 250 8.18 11.06 3.24
CA ASN A 250 8.34 10.53 4.60
C ASN A 250 8.61 9.03 4.61
N TRP A 251 9.32 8.48 3.61
CA TRP A 251 9.50 7.04 3.48
C TRP A 251 10.12 6.42 4.74
N LYS A 252 9.39 5.51 5.41
CA LYS A 252 9.82 4.86 6.66
C LYS A 252 10.14 5.83 7.80
N GLN A 253 9.68 7.07 7.70
CA GLN A 253 9.77 8.04 8.79
C GLN A 253 8.47 7.95 9.60
N GLN A 254 8.59 7.75 10.91
CA GLN A 254 7.46 7.64 11.85
C GLN A 254 6.96 9.05 12.25
N GLN A 255 6.70 9.87 11.24
CA GLN A 255 6.22 11.24 11.38
C GLN A 255 5.10 11.49 10.38
N MET A 256 4.13 12.30 10.82
CA MET A 256 2.98 12.77 10.04
C MET A 256 2.93 14.27 10.09
#